data_AF-A0A0X8XBK2-F1
#
_entry.id   AF-A0A0X8XBK2-F1
#
_cell.length_a   1.000
_cell.length_b   1.000
_cell.length_c   1.000
_cell.angle_alpha   90.00
_cell.angle_beta   90.00
_cell.angle_gamma   90.00
#
_symmetry.space_group_name_H-M   'P 1'
#
loop_
_entity.id
_entity.type
_entity.pdbx_description
1 polymer ?
#
loop_
_entity_poly.entity_id
_entity_poly.type
_entity_poly.pdbx_seq_one_letter_code
_entity_poly.pdbx_strand_id
1 'polypeptide(L)'
;MRRFVLDTSVFTNPNIYLRFDEEPLQAISVFLGLARRADAEFFMPGPVYQELCNLRSMDLIGPAFETEVHIRSPRRFSLTIPSEVLYEFIEEVRSRIQRGLRIAEEHTRQAGEANCLEPEMITHLRERYREAMRRGILDSREDIDVVLLAYELDASLVSADEGMRKFAERIGIKLVNPLYLREVLENLAMVDESHVHQQQANGRP
;
A
#
# COMPACT_ATOMS: atom_id res chain seq x y z
N MET A 1 -21.76 4.55 -0.13
CA MET A 1 -20.41 4.73 0.43
C MET A 1 -19.42 3.72 -0.12
N ARG A 2 -18.48 4.21 -0.94
CA ARG A 2 -17.32 3.43 -1.38
C ARG A 2 -16.28 3.36 -0.25
N ARG A 3 -15.50 2.29 -0.18
CA ARG A 3 -14.41 2.18 0.81
C ARG A 3 -13.07 2.21 0.10
N PHE A 4 -12.11 2.89 0.71
CA PHE A 4 -10.75 2.98 0.22
C PHE A 4 -9.78 2.59 1.33
N VAL A 5 -8.77 1.78 1.00
CA VAL A 5 -7.63 1.54 1.88
C VAL A 5 -6.43 2.26 1.32
N LEU A 6 -5.83 3.10 2.16
CA LEU A 6 -4.73 3.98 1.80
C LEU A 6 -3.40 3.40 2.29
N ASP A 7 -2.39 3.55 1.46
CA ASP A 7 -0.99 3.26 1.75
C ASP A 7 -0.21 4.58 2.01
N THR A 8 0.93 4.51 2.70
CA THR A 8 1.79 5.69 2.93
C THR A 8 2.28 6.28 1.62
N SER A 9 2.50 5.46 0.60
CA SER A 9 2.96 5.88 -0.73
C SER A 9 2.07 6.94 -1.39
N VAL A 10 0.79 7.01 -1.02
CA VAL A 10 -0.14 8.06 -1.48
C VAL A 10 0.32 9.45 -1.06
N PHE A 11 0.95 9.56 0.11
CA PHE A 11 1.38 10.83 0.70
C PHE A 11 2.89 11.02 0.71
N THR A 12 3.68 9.97 0.51
CA THR A 12 5.15 10.02 0.51
C THR A 12 5.77 10.05 -0.89
N ASN A 13 5.07 9.54 -1.91
CA ASN A 13 5.59 9.52 -3.28
C ASN A 13 5.37 10.86 -3.99
N PRO A 14 6.43 11.56 -4.44
CA PRO A 14 6.31 12.84 -5.14
C PRO A 14 5.37 12.82 -6.34
N ASN A 15 5.38 11.76 -7.14
CA ASN A 15 4.53 11.71 -8.33
C ASN A 15 3.02 11.72 -7.99
N ILE A 16 2.67 11.33 -6.77
CA ILE A 16 1.29 11.24 -6.30
C ILE A 16 0.93 12.47 -5.47
N TYR A 17 1.68 12.81 -4.43
CA TYR A 17 1.28 13.93 -3.57
C TYR A 17 1.29 15.27 -4.33
N LEU A 18 2.13 15.42 -5.36
CA LEU A 18 2.14 16.58 -6.26
C LEU A 18 0.82 16.78 -7.03
N ARG A 19 -0.04 15.76 -7.10
CA ARG A 19 -1.40 15.91 -7.64
C ARG A 19 -2.33 16.66 -6.69
N PHE A 20 -2.03 16.66 -5.40
CA PHE A 20 -2.77 17.37 -4.37
C PHE A 20 -2.11 18.71 -4.06
N ASP A 21 -0.81 18.72 -3.77
CA ASP A 21 -0.04 19.91 -3.40
C ASP A 21 1.48 19.70 -3.56
N GLU A 22 2.29 20.78 -3.52
CA GLU A 22 3.75 20.73 -3.61
C GLU A 22 4.41 20.14 -2.35
N GLU A 23 3.77 20.29 -1.18
CA GLU A 23 4.25 19.75 0.08
C GLU A 23 3.41 18.56 0.58
N PRO A 24 4.02 17.47 1.10
CA PRO A 24 3.29 16.30 1.59
C PRO A 24 2.21 16.62 2.64
N LEU A 25 2.50 17.52 3.59
CA LEU A 25 1.57 17.87 4.66
C LEU A 25 0.33 18.63 4.13
N GLN A 26 0.56 19.50 3.15
CA GLN A 26 -0.52 20.22 2.47
C GLN A 26 -1.32 19.29 1.57
N ALA A 27 -0.67 18.34 0.90
CA ALA A 27 -1.33 17.31 0.12
C ALA A 27 -2.32 16.49 0.98
N ILE A 28 -1.92 16.10 2.20
CA ILE A 28 -2.82 15.44 3.15
C ILE A 28 -3.99 16.38 3.52
N SER A 29 -3.72 17.66 3.77
CA SER A 29 -4.77 18.63 4.13
C SER A 29 -5.80 18.82 3.02
N VAL A 30 -5.36 18.91 1.76
CA VAL A 30 -6.22 18.95 0.57
C VAL A 30 -7.00 17.65 0.43
N PHE A 31 -6.34 16.50 0.61
CA PHE A 31 -7.00 15.19 0.62
C PHE A 31 -8.11 15.13 1.67
N LEU A 32 -7.87 15.55 2.91
CA LEU A 32 -8.89 15.55 3.98
C LEU A 32 -10.08 16.46 3.64
N GLY A 33 -9.84 17.62 3.01
CA GLY A 33 -10.90 18.51 2.53
C GLY A 33 -11.76 17.92 1.39
N LEU A 34 -11.18 17.04 0.57
CA LEU A 34 -11.90 16.28 -0.45
C LEU A 34 -12.63 15.07 0.17
N ALA A 35 -11.95 14.32 1.04
CA ALA A 35 -12.49 13.15 1.73
C ALA A 35 -13.78 13.47 2.49
N ARG A 36 -13.82 14.61 3.21
CA ARG A 36 -14.99 15.07 3.96
C ARG A 36 -16.24 15.27 3.09
N ARG A 37 -16.06 15.55 1.80
CA ARG A 37 -17.17 15.82 0.86
C ARG A 37 -17.51 14.62 -0.01
N ALA A 38 -16.68 13.59 -0.02
CA ALA A 38 -16.90 12.42 -0.85
C ALA A 38 -17.85 11.42 -0.15
N ASP A 39 -18.73 10.75 -0.90
CA ASP A 39 -19.51 9.60 -0.40
C ASP A 39 -18.61 8.34 -0.25
N ALA A 40 -17.61 8.42 0.63
CA ALA A 40 -16.61 7.38 0.83
C ALA A 40 -16.08 7.30 2.26
N GLU A 41 -15.62 6.11 2.63
CA GLU A 41 -14.91 5.83 3.87
C GLU A 41 -13.45 5.50 3.55
N PHE A 42 -12.51 6.03 4.34
CA PHE A 42 -11.08 5.80 4.19
C PHE A 42 -10.54 5.00 5.37
N PHE A 43 -9.63 4.08 5.08
CA PHE A 43 -9.05 3.19 6.06
C PHE A 43 -7.53 3.12 5.89
N MET A 44 -6.82 2.98 7.00
CA MET A 44 -5.37 2.76 7.02
C MET A 44 -5.00 1.81 8.16
N PRO A 45 -4.15 0.78 7.93
CA PRO A 45 -3.64 -0.05 9.02
C PRO A 45 -2.84 0.76 10.04
N GLY A 46 -2.90 0.34 11.30
CA GLY A 46 -2.19 1.02 12.39
C GLY A 46 -0.67 1.14 12.18
N PRO A 47 0.06 0.06 11.80
CA PRO A 47 1.48 0.13 11.51
C PRO A 47 1.84 1.09 10.36
N VAL A 48 1.02 1.10 9.31
CA VAL A 48 1.17 1.98 8.13
C VAL A 48 0.95 3.44 8.53
N TYR A 49 -0.04 3.70 9.38
CA TYR A 49 -0.26 5.03 9.95
C TYR A 49 0.90 5.49 10.84
N GLN A 50 1.48 4.61 11.65
CA GLN A 50 2.65 4.93 12.46
C GLN A 50 3.86 5.32 11.60
N GLU A 51 4.05 4.66 10.46
CA GLU A 51 5.07 5.05 9.50
C GLU A 51 4.78 6.44 8.92
N LEU A 52 3.52 6.72 8.56
CA LEU A 52 3.11 8.02 8.06
C LEU A 52 3.35 9.14 9.09
N CYS A 53 3.16 8.87 10.39
CA CYS A 53 3.44 9.82 11.47
C CYS A 53 4.92 10.25 11.56
N ASN A 54 5.85 9.53 10.92
CA ASN A 54 7.24 9.96 10.84
C ASN A 54 7.45 11.16 9.89
N LEU A 55 6.44 11.53 9.09
CA LEU A 55 6.47 12.76 8.31
C LEU A 55 6.52 13.99 9.24
N ARG A 56 7.33 14.97 8.84
CA ARG A 56 7.52 16.19 9.61
C ARG A 56 6.19 16.93 9.79
N SER A 57 5.89 17.34 11.03
CA SER A 57 4.73 18.15 11.39
C SER A 57 3.37 17.45 11.25
N MET A 58 3.32 16.11 11.17
CA MET A 58 2.06 15.35 11.15
C MET A 58 1.17 15.60 12.37
N ASP A 59 1.76 15.89 13.53
CA ASP A 59 1.04 16.17 14.77
C ASP A 59 0.05 17.34 14.64
N LEU A 60 0.28 18.26 13.69
CA LEU A 60 -0.60 19.40 13.43
C LEU A 60 -1.93 18.99 12.77
N ILE A 61 -1.92 17.90 12.01
CA ILE A 61 -3.07 17.43 11.22
C ILE A 61 -3.60 16.06 11.68
N GLY A 62 -2.93 15.42 12.66
CA GLY A 62 -3.30 14.12 13.21
C GLY A 62 -4.78 13.99 13.58
N PRO A 63 -5.36 14.91 14.39
CA PRO A 63 -6.78 14.83 14.77
C PRO A 63 -7.73 14.91 13.57
N ALA A 64 -7.43 15.76 12.58
CA ALA A 64 -8.22 15.85 11.37
C ALA A 64 -8.09 14.58 10.53
N PHE A 65 -6.89 13.99 10.47
CA PHE A 65 -6.65 12.73 9.77
C PHE A 65 -7.42 11.57 10.39
N GLU A 66 -7.31 11.37 11.71
CA GLU A 66 -8.03 10.29 12.42
C GLU A 66 -9.55 10.46 12.39
N THR A 67 -10.05 11.67 12.15
CA THR A 67 -11.49 11.94 11.98
C THR A 67 -12.00 11.43 10.63
N GLU A 68 -11.26 11.65 9.55
CA GLU A 68 -11.68 11.28 8.19
C GLU A 68 -11.19 9.89 7.75
N VAL A 69 -10.14 9.37 8.39
CA VAL A 69 -9.51 8.08 8.07
C VAL A 69 -9.57 7.14 9.28
N HIS A 70 -10.24 6.01 9.10
CA HIS A 70 -10.36 4.97 10.11
C HIS A 70 -9.05 4.19 10.25
N ILE A 71 -8.34 4.41 11.35
CA ILE A 71 -7.12 3.67 11.67
C ILE A 71 -7.50 2.28 12.21
N ARG A 72 -7.33 1.25 11.38
CA ARG A 72 -7.75 -0.11 11.71
C ARG A 72 -6.90 -1.15 10.98
N SER A 73 -6.37 -2.11 11.72
CA SER A 73 -5.69 -3.28 11.14
C SER A 73 -6.69 -4.36 10.72
N PRO A 74 -6.34 -5.26 9.77
CA PRO A 74 -7.20 -6.37 9.40
C PRO A 74 -7.40 -7.35 10.58
N ARG A 75 -8.52 -8.06 10.58
CA ARG A 75 -8.88 -9.10 11.55
C ARG A 75 -8.12 -10.39 11.25
N ARG A 76 -6.81 -10.37 11.43
CA ARG A 76 -5.87 -11.46 11.07
C ARG A 76 -6.27 -12.85 11.56
N PHE A 77 -6.96 -12.96 12.70
CA PHE A 77 -7.37 -14.24 13.28
C PHE A 77 -8.67 -14.81 12.71
N SER A 78 -9.53 -13.99 12.12
CA SER A 78 -10.85 -14.40 11.63
C SER A 78 -11.05 -14.17 10.14
N LEU A 79 -10.05 -13.59 9.46
CA LEU A 79 -10.10 -13.31 8.03
C LEU A 79 -9.92 -14.61 7.23
N THR A 80 -10.93 -14.97 6.46
CA THR A 80 -10.85 -16.06 5.49
C THR A 80 -10.29 -15.50 4.19
N ILE A 81 -9.17 -16.05 3.71
CA ILE A 81 -8.55 -15.67 2.45
C ILE A 81 -8.60 -16.83 1.44
N PRO A 82 -8.56 -16.56 0.12
CA PRO A 82 -8.46 -17.61 -0.88
C PRO A 82 -7.20 -18.44 -0.70
N SER A 83 -7.29 -19.76 -0.90
CA SER A 83 -6.12 -20.64 -0.81
C SER A 83 -5.01 -20.30 -1.81
N GLU A 84 -5.35 -19.65 -2.92
CA GLU A 84 -4.40 -19.18 -3.93
C GLU A 84 -3.31 -18.28 -3.33
N VAL A 85 -3.65 -17.49 -2.31
CA VAL A 85 -2.66 -16.66 -1.58
C VAL A 85 -1.54 -17.51 -0.98
N LEU A 86 -1.90 -18.67 -0.42
CA LEU A 86 -0.92 -19.58 0.17
C LEU A 86 -0.02 -20.21 -0.90
N TYR A 87 -0.60 -20.62 -2.04
CA TYR A 87 0.18 -21.14 -3.16
C TYR A 87 1.13 -20.09 -3.73
N GLU A 88 0.68 -18.85 -3.86
CA GLU A 88 1.53 -17.72 -4.28
C GLU A 88 2.70 -17.49 -3.32
N PHE A 89 2.43 -17.46 -2.02
CA PHE A 89 3.47 -17.34 -1.01
C PHE A 89 4.52 -18.45 -1.12
N ILE A 90 4.08 -19.71 -1.34
CA ILE A 90 4.99 -20.84 -1.53
C ILE A 90 5.89 -20.65 -2.75
N GLU A 91 5.32 -20.24 -3.90
CA GLU A 91 6.11 -20.00 -5.11
C GLU A 91 7.08 -18.83 -4.95
N GLU A 92 6.68 -17.78 -4.23
CA GLU A 92 7.55 -16.65 -3.92
C GLU A 92 8.73 -17.05 -3.02
N VAL A 93 8.46 -17.80 -1.94
CA VAL A 93 9.49 -18.34 -1.06
C VAL A 93 10.44 -19.25 -1.84
N ARG A 94 9.91 -20.13 -2.69
CA ARG A 94 10.73 -20.99 -3.55
C ARG A 94 11.62 -20.17 -4.47
N SER A 95 11.09 -19.12 -5.11
CA SER A 95 11.85 -18.23 -5.97
C SER A 95 12.98 -17.53 -5.22
N ARG A 96 12.72 -17.02 -4.00
CA ARG A 96 13.73 -16.40 -3.14
C ARG A 96 14.84 -17.40 -2.77
N ILE A 97 14.48 -18.61 -2.37
CA ILE A 97 15.45 -19.69 -2.05
C ILE A 97 16.32 -20.02 -3.26
N GLN A 98 15.73 -20.14 -4.45
CA GLN A 98 16.49 -20.41 -5.68
C GLN A 98 17.47 -19.28 -6.02
N ARG A 99 17.08 -18.02 -5.84
CA ARG A 99 17.99 -16.87 -6.02
C ARG A 99 19.15 -16.93 -5.01
N GLY A 100 18.84 -17.21 -3.74
CA GLY A 100 19.86 -17.36 -2.70
C GLY A 100 20.84 -18.49 -3.01
N LEU A 101 20.36 -19.64 -3.50
CA LEU A 101 21.20 -20.76 -3.92
C LEU A 101 22.15 -20.36 -5.05
N ARG A 102 21.66 -19.69 -6.10
CA ARG A 102 22.52 -19.22 -7.21
C ARG A 102 23.64 -18.29 -6.73
N ILE A 103 23.33 -17.38 -5.81
CA ILE A 103 24.34 -16.47 -5.23
C ILE A 103 25.38 -17.28 -4.45
N ALA A 104 24.97 -18.27 -3.67
CA ALA A 104 25.92 -19.13 -2.95
C ALA A 104 26.81 -19.94 -3.91
N GLU A 105 26.25 -20.48 -4.99
CA GLU A 105 27.00 -21.19 -6.03
C GLU A 105 28.00 -20.28 -6.77
N GLU A 106 27.60 -19.04 -7.11
CA GLU A 106 28.47 -18.03 -7.71
C GLU A 106 29.72 -17.78 -6.86
N HIS A 107 29.53 -17.46 -5.58
CA HIS A 107 30.66 -17.16 -4.68
C HIS A 107 31.49 -18.41 -4.34
N THR A 108 30.88 -19.59 -4.29
CA THR A 108 31.61 -20.86 -4.11
C THR A 108 32.52 -21.13 -5.31
N ARG A 109 32.03 -20.89 -6.53
CA ARG A 109 32.83 -21.02 -7.76
C ARG A 109 34.00 -20.04 -7.76
N GLN A 110 33.76 -18.78 -7.42
CA GLN A 110 34.80 -17.76 -7.32
C GLN A 110 35.89 -18.13 -6.30
N ALA A 111 35.51 -18.64 -5.13
CA ALA A 111 36.46 -19.07 -4.11
C ALA A 111 37.29 -20.29 -4.57
N GLY A 112 36.65 -21.22 -5.27
CA GLY A 112 37.34 -22.37 -5.88
C GLY A 112 38.33 -21.96 -6.98
N GLU A 113 37.95 -21.02 -7.85
CA GLU A 113 38.82 -20.48 -8.91
C GLU A 113 40.02 -19.71 -8.34
N ALA A 114 39.81 -18.93 -7.28
CA ALA A 114 40.86 -18.18 -6.61
C ALA A 114 41.75 -19.05 -5.69
N ASN A 115 41.34 -20.28 -5.38
CA ASN A 115 41.94 -21.14 -4.33
C ASN A 115 42.14 -20.40 -2.99
N CYS A 116 41.29 -19.42 -2.70
CA CYS A 116 41.32 -18.65 -1.47
C CYS A 116 39.90 -18.28 -1.05
N LEU A 117 39.68 -18.17 0.26
CA LEU A 117 38.42 -17.69 0.82
C LEU A 117 38.68 -16.43 1.64
N GLU A 118 38.67 -15.29 0.96
CA GLU A 118 38.91 -14.01 1.61
C GLU A 118 37.69 -13.57 2.45
N PRO A 119 37.90 -12.92 3.62
CA PRO A 119 36.82 -12.42 4.46
C PRO A 119 35.85 -11.47 3.73
N GLU A 120 36.34 -10.71 2.75
CA GLU A 120 35.52 -9.81 1.92
C GLU A 120 34.52 -10.58 1.06
N MET A 121 34.91 -11.73 0.51
CA MET A 121 34.01 -12.60 -0.26
C MET A 121 32.86 -13.13 0.60
N ILE A 122 33.15 -13.49 1.86
CA ILE A 122 32.12 -13.93 2.81
C ILE A 122 31.16 -12.79 3.14
N THR A 123 31.68 -11.58 3.32
CA THR A 123 30.86 -10.39 3.60
C THR A 123 29.94 -10.10 2.41
N HIS A 124 30.49 -10.05 1.21
CA HIS A 124 29.74 -9.80 -0.01
C HIS A 124 28.69 -10.89 -0.30
N LEU A 125 29.02 -12.17 -0.05
CA LEU A 125 28.05 -13.28 -0.12
C LEU A 125 26.88 -13.02 0.83
N ARG A 126 27.15 -12.70 2.10
CA ARG A 126 26.11 -12.48 3.11
C ARG A 126 25.20 -11.31 2.76
N GLU A 127 25.78 -10.24 2.21
CA GLU A 127 25.03 -9.06 1.77
C GLU A 127 24.11 -9.39 0.60
N ARG A 128 24.66 -9.91 -0.50
CA ARG A 128 23.87 -10.28 -1.70
C ARG A 128 22.81 -11.33 -1.38
N TYR A 129 23.13 -12.32 -0.55
CA TYR A 129 22.19 -13.35 -0.14
C TYR A 129 21.00 -12.74 0.65
N ARG A 130 21.29 -11.88 1.64
CA ARG A 130 20.24 -11.21 2.41
C ARG A 130 19.35 -10.33 1.54
N GLU A 131 19.95 -9.58 0.61
CA GLU A 131 19.22 -8.75 -0.34
C GLU A 131 18.27 -9.57 -1.21
N ALA A 132 18.75 -10.69 -1.76
CA ALA A 132 17.95 -11.57 -2.61
C ALA A 132 16.78 -12.25 -1.87
N MET A 133 16.93 -12.51 -0.58
CA MET A 133 15.88 -13.07 0.27
C MET A 133 14.82 -12.03 0.69
N ARG A 134 15.18 -10.74 0.74
CA ARG A 134 14.26 -9.65 1.08
C ARG A 134 13.35 -9.27 -0.08
N ARG A 135 13.89 -9.19 -1.30
CA ARG A 135 13.12 -8.75 -2.49
C ARG A 135 11.99 -9.71 -2.85
N GLY A 136 10.78 -9.18 -3.02
CA GLY A 136 9.58 -9.91 -3.42
C GLY A 136 8.37 -9.01 -3.69
N ILE A 137 7.21 -9.62 -3.89
CA ILE A 137 5.93 -8.93 -4.18
C ILE A 137 5.38 -8.30 -2.90
N LEU A 138 5.55 -8.96 -1.75
CA LEU A 138 5.18 -8.47 -0.43
C LEU A 138 6.38 -8.67 0.49
N ASP A 139 7.14 -7.61 0.76
CA ASP A 139 8.38 -7.69 1.52
C ASP A 139 8.26 -7.20 2.97
N SER A 140 7.16 -6.52 3.30
CA SER A 140 6.85 -6.07 4.67
C SER A 140 5.54 -6.64 5.24
N ARG A 141 5.39 -6.56 6.56
CA ARG A 141 4.14 -6.94 7.24
C ARG A 141 3.07 -5.88 7.01
N GLU A 142 3.51 -4.64 6.89
CA GLU A 142 2.74 -3.44 6.67
C GLU A 142 1.98 -3.54 5.34
N ASP A 143 2.66 -3.91 4.24
CA ASP A 143 2.04 -4.08 2.91
C ASP A 143 0.95 -5.14 2.92
N ILE A 144 1.21 -6.27 3.58
CA ILE A 144 0.24 -7.34 3.75
C ILE A 144 -0.99 -6.84 4.51
N ASP A 145 -0.81 -6.03 5.57
CA ASP A 145 -1.93 -5.48 6.31
C ASP A 145 -2.80 -4.56 5.46
N VAL A 146 -2.20 -3.74 4.58
CA VAL A 146 -2.94 -2.86 3.65
C VAL A 146 -3.81 -3.71 2.73
N VAL A 147 -3.21 -4.73 2.10
CA VAL A 147 -3.92 -5.58 1.14
C VAL A 147 -5.01 -6.41 1.84
N LEU A 148 -4.70 -7.03 2.98
CA LEU A 148 -5.68 -7.83 3.73
C LEU A 148 -6.84 -6.99 4.27
N LEU A 149 -6.59 -5.74 4.67
CA LEU A 149 -7.64 -4.83 5.09
C LEU A 149 -8.55 -4.47 3.90
N ALA A 150 -7.96 -4.22 2.73
CA ALA A 150 -8.72 -3.94 1.51
C ALA A 150 -9.61 -5.12 1.12
N TYR A 151 -9.06 -6.34 1.23
CA TYR A 151 -9.81 -7.58 1.03
C TYR A 151 -10.96 -7.74 2.03
N GLU A 152 -10.69 -7.58 3.33
CA GLU A 152 -11.69 -7.73 4.39
C GLU A 152 -12.89 -6.80 4.22
N LEU A 153 -12.65 -5.57 3.77
CA LEU A 153 -13.67 -4.52 3.69
C LEU A 153 -14.38 -4.46 2.32
N ASP A 154 -13.98 -5.30 1.35
CA ASP A 154 -14.31 -5.14 -0.09
C ASP A 154 -14.03 -3.70 -0.59
N ALA A 155 -12.88 -3.17 -0.15
CA ALA A 155 -12.47 -1.80 -0.40
C ALA A 155 -11.54 -1.69 -1.61
N SER A 156 -11.49 -0.50 -2.20
CA SER A 156 -10.53 -0.17 -3.24
C SER A 156 -9.16 0.12 -2.62
N LEU A 157 -8.12 -0.55 -3.10
CA LEU A 157 -6.73 -0.28 -2.70
C LEU A 157 -6.18 0.92 -3.46
N VAL A 158 -5.56 1.85 -2.73
CA VAL A 158 -4.84 2.99 -3.27
C VAL A 158 -3.38 2.91 -2.82
N SER A 159 -2.50 2.50 -3.73
CA SER A 159 -1.06 2.41 -3.49
C SER A 159 -0.27 2.63 -4.77
N ALA A 160 0.94 3.18 -4.62
CA ALA A 160 1.97 3.29 -5.65
C ALA A 160 2.83 2.03 -5.78
N ASP A 161 2.79 1.15 -4.77
CA ASP A 161 3.64 -0.04 -4.71
C ASP A 161 3.17 -1.08 -5.73
N GLU A 162 4.06 -1.45 -6.63
CA GLU A 162 3.74 -2.40 -7.71
C GLU A 162 3.49 -3.81 -7.17
N GLY A 163 4.17 -4.20 -6.10
CA GLY A 163 4.02 -5.49 -5.44
C GLY A 163 2.63 -5.64 -4.82
N MET A 164 2.21 -4.66 -4.02
CA MET A 164 0.85 -4.61 -3.44
C MET A 164 -0.22 -4.64 -4.52
N ARG A 165 -0.06 -3.84 -5.59
CA ARG A 165 -1.02 -3.77 -6.70
C ARG A 165 -1.14 -5.10 -7.44
N LYS A 166 -0.02 -5.74 -7.79
CA LYS A 166 -0.01 -7.07 -8.44
C LYS A 166 -0.69 -8.12 -7.58
N PHE A 167 -0.39 -8.12 -6.28
CA PHE A 167 -1.00 -9.06 -5.35
C PHE A 167 -2.52 -8.82 -5.24
N ALA A 168 -2.94 -7.56 -5.09
CA ALA A 168 -4.34 -7.16 -5.05
C ALA A 168 -5.12 -7.54 -6.31
N GLU A 169 -4.55 -7.36 -7.51
CA GLU A 169 -5.15 -7.82 -8.78
C GLU A 169 -5.41 -9.33 -8.78
N ARG A 170 -4.45 -10.12 -8.29
CA ARG A 170 -4.56 -11.59 -8.26
C ARG A 170 -5.68 -12.08 -7.34
N ILE A 171 -5.87 -11.42 -6.20
CA ILE A 171 -6.91 -11.80 -5.23
C ILE A 171 -8.26 -11.11 -5.45
N GLY A 172 -8.37 -10.30 -6.51
CA GLY A 172 -9.62 -9.67 -6.94
C GLY A 172 -10.00 -8.41 -6.17
N ILE A 173 -9.03 -7.69 -5.61
CA ILE A 173 -9.27 -6.38 -4.96
C ILE A 173 -9.38 -5.29 -6.03
N LYS A 174 -10.32 -4.38 -5.84
CA LYS A 174 -10.49 -3.19 -6.68
C LYS A 174 -9.27 -2.29 -6.54
N LEU A 175 -8.64 -1.90 -7.64
CA LEU A 175 -7.53 -0.96 -7.64
C LEU A 175 -7.99 0.44 -8.06
N VAL A 176 -7.46 1.44 -7.38
CA VAL A 176 -7.50 2.83 -7.83
C VAL A 176 -6.06 3.22 -8.16
N ASN A 177 -5.87 3.85 -9.33
CA ASN A 177 -4.59 4.44 -9.64
C ASN A 177 -4.39 5.66 -8.71
N PRO A 178 -3.34 5.71 -7.88
CA PRO A 178 -3.13 6.83 -6.98
C PRO A 178 -2.98 8.17 -7.71
N LEU A 179 -2.53 8.16 -8.97
CA LEU A 179 -2.46 9.36 -9.81
C LEU A 179 -3.83 9.96 -10.14
N TYR A 180 -4.90 9.16 -10.07
CA TYR A 180 -6.28 9.58 -10.32
C TYR A 180 -7.08 9.77 -9.03
N LEU A 181 -6.44 9.61 -7.86
CA LEU A 181 -7.15 9.64 -6.57
C LEU A 181 -7.89 10.97 -6.38
N ARG A 182 -7.22 12.08 -6.68
CA ARG A 182 -7.81 13.42 -6.55
C ARG A 182 -9.08 13.55 -7.39
N GLU A 183 -9.02 13.23 -8.68
CA GLU A 183 -10.17 13.32 -9.58
C GLU A 183 -11.28 12.33 -9.18
N VAL A 184 -10.93 11.14 -8.67
CA VAL A 184 -11.90 10.19 -8.12
C VAL A 184 -12.66 10.81 -6.94
N LEU A 185 -11.96 11.48 -6.02
CA LEU A 185 -12.59 12.15 -4.88
C LEU A 185 -13.46 13.33 -5.32
N GLU A 186 -13.00 14.15 -6.27
CA GLU A 186 -13.77 15.25 -6.82
C GLU A 186 -15.07 14.75 -7.47
N ASN A 187 -15.02 13.66 -8.24
CA ASN A 187 -16.21 13.04 -8.81
C ASN A 187 -17.17 12.51 -7.74
N LEU A 188 -16.64 11.92 -6.66
CA LEU A 188 -17.47 11.43 -5.56
C LEU A 188 -18.12 12.55 -4.75
N ALA A 189 -17.48 13.72 -4.67
CA ALA A 189 -18.05 14.90 -4.04
C ALA A 189 -19.17 15.55 -4.90
N MET A 190 -19.05 15.51 -6.23
CA MET A 190 -20.05 16.12 -7.14
C MET A 190 -21.34 15.30 -7.28
N VAL A 191 -21.27 13.98 -7.09
CA VAL A 191 -22.45 13.10 -7.11
C VAL A 191 -23.45 13.46 -6.00
N ASP A 192 -22.96 13.99 -4.87
CA ASP A 192 -23.82 14.41 -3.75
C ASP A 192 -24.69 15.65 -4.13
N GLU A 193 -24.12 16.63 -4.83
CA GLU A 193 -24.85 17.85 -5.23
C GLU A 193 -25.95 17.59 -6.28
N SER A 194 -25.75 16.60 -7.14
CA SER A 194 -26.70 16.24 -8.20
C SER A 194 -27.91 15.44 -7.68
N HIS A 195 -27.73 14.62 -6.63
CA HIS A 195 -28.84 13.94 -5.96
C HIS A 195 -29.72 14.90 -5.14
N VAL A 196 -29.14 15.94 -4.55
CA VAL A 196 -29.89 17.00 -3.84
C VAL A 196 -30.77 17.81 -4.80
N HIS A 197 -30.28 18.13 -6.00
CA HIS A 197 -31.06 18.89 -6.99
C HIS A 197 -32.21 18.07 -7.62
N GLN A 198 -32.06 16.76 -7.80
CA GLN A 198 -33.14 15.92 -8.36
C GLN A 198 -34.27 15.64 -7.36
N GLN A 199 -33.99 15.59 -6.05
CA GLN A 199 -35.05 15.41 -5.04
C GLN A 199 -35.89 16.68 -4.81
N GLN A 200 -35.31 17.88 -4.97
CA GLN A 200 -36.06 19.14 -4.89
C GLN A 200 -36.95 19.39 -6.13
N ALA A 201 -36.60 18.83 -7.29
CA ALA A 201 -37.41 18.94 -8.51
C ALA A 201 -38.63 17.99 -8.53
N ASN A 202 -38.56 16.85 -7.84
CA ASN A 202 -39.63 15.83 -7.81
C ASN A 202 -40.55 15.90 -6.57
N GLY A 203 -40.34 16.88 -5.69
CA GLY A 203 -41.06 17.06 -4.43
C GLY A 203 -42.18 18.12 -4.46
N ARG A 204 -42.93 18.27 -5.56
CA ARG A 204 -44.20 19.00 -5.57
C ARG A 204 -45.35 18.07 -5.92
N PRO A 205 -46.32 17.95 -5.01
CA PRO A 205 -47.65 18.49 -5.29
C PRO A 205 -47.96 19.74 -4.47
#